data_AF-A0A922M9S0-F1
#
_entry.id   AF-A0A922M9S0-F1
#
_cell.length_a   1.000
_cell.length_b   1.000
_cell.length_c   1.000
_cell.angle_alpha   90.00
_cell.angle_beta   90.00
_cell.angle_gamma   90.00
#
_symmetry.space_group_name_H-M   'P 1'
#
loop_
_entity.id
_entity.type
_entity.pdbx_description
1 polymer ?
#
loop_
_entity_poly.entity_id
_entity_poly.type
_entity_poly.pdbx_seq_one_letter_code
_entity_poly.pdbx_strand_id
1 'polypeptide(L)'
;MNDAGGKFSSGQYTYKIYHLASKVPAFIRLLAPKGSLEVHEEAWNAYPYCRTVLTVHELSPEKLKNREVVHIDIANDPLSSADYKPETDPTKFKSTKTGRGPLVGPTWKNDVKPVMTCYKLVTAEFK
;
A
#
# COMPACT_ATOMS: atom_id res chain seq x y z
N MET A 1 1.67 22.14 -3.13
CA MET A 1 0.34 22.79 -2.85
C MET A 1 0.14 24.08 -3.64
N ASN A 2 -0.41 23.96 -4.85
CA ASN A 2 -1.43 24.83 -5.46
C ASN A 2 -1.78 24.17 -6.81
N ASP A 3 -3.04 24.34 -7.23
CA ASP A 3 -3.62 23.86 -8.50
C ASP A 3 -4.17 22.42 -8.53
N ALA A 4 -5.32 22.25 -7.86
CA ALA A 4 -6.45 21.45 -8.35
C ALA A 4 -7.68 21.61 -7.42
N GLY A 5 -8.37 22.75 -7.48
CA GLY A 5 -9.77 22.85 -7.05
C GLY A 5 -10.09 22.40 -5.61
N GLY A 6 -9.30 22.85 -4.63
CA GLY A 6 -9.74 23.21 -3.27
C GLY A 6 -10.69 22.29 -2.47
N LYS A 7 -10.79 20.98 -2.72
CA LYS A 7 -11.74 20.11 -2.00
C LYS A 7 -11.15 18.96 -1.18
N PHE A 8 -9.83 18.76 -1.17
CA PHE A 8 -9.17 17.78 -0.32
C PHE A 8 -7.94 18.42 0.34
N SER A 9 -8.12 18.98 1.54
CA SER A 9 -7.10 19.71 2.30
C SER A 9 -6.57 18.94 3.51
N SER A 10 -7.08 17.74 3.81
CA SER A 10 -6.71 16.97 4.99
C SER A 10 -6.68 15.45 4.72
N GLY A 11 -5.72 14.79 5.37
CA GLY A 11 -5.46 13.35 5.33
C GLY A 11 -4.34 13.01 6.29
N GLN A 12 -4.11 11.73 6.56
CA GLN A 12 -2.99 11.30 7.40
C GLN A 12 -1.79 10.97 6.51
N TYR A 13 -0.72 11.74 6.66
CA TYR A 13 0.60 11.39 6.14
C TYR A 13 1.35 10.52 7.15
N THR A 14 2.04 9.50 6.67
CA THR A 14 3.01 8.74 7.46
C THR A 14 4.28 8.53 6.66
N TYR A 15 5.41 8.72 7.32
CA TYR A 15 6.74 8.37 6.84
C TYR A 15 7.33 7.29 7.74
N LYS A 16 7.78 6.17 7.15
CA LYS A 16 8.35 5.04 7.86
C LYS A 16 9.65 4.63 7.20
N ILE A 17 10.66 4.39 8.01
CA ILE A 17 11.93 3.79 7.59
C ILE A 17 11.95 2.37 8.13
N TYR A 18 12.00 1.39 7.24
CA TYR A 18 12.11 -0.02 7.57
C TYR A 18 13.56 -0.47 7.45
N HIS A 19 14.19 -0.80 8.58
CA HIS A 19 15.55 -1.36 8.60
C HIS A 19 15.48 -2.88 8.37
N LEU A 20 15.86 -3.33 7.17
CA LEU A 20 15.68 -4.71 6.72
C LEU A 20 16.84 -5.66 7.06
N ALA A 21 17.93 -5.15 7.65
CA ALA A 21 19.15 -5.92 7.90
C ALA A 21 18.93 -7.23 8.69
N SER A 22 17.95 -7.28 9.61
CA SER A 22 17.61 -8.48 10.39
C SER A 22 16.54 -9.36 9.76
N LYS A 23 15.94 -8.93 8.65
CA LYS A 23 14.78 -9.57 8.00
C LYS A 23 15.09 -10.09 6.59
N VAL A 24 16.19 -9.68 5.98
CA VAL A 24 16.65 -10.22 4.69
C VAL A 24 17.42 -11.53 4.86
N PRO A 25 17.46 -12.38 3.82
CA PRO A 25 18.35 -13.54 3.77
C PRO A 25 19.82 -13.19 4.06
N ALA A 26 20.54 -14.11 4.72
CA ALA A 26 21.90 -13.87 5.19
C ALA A 26 22.89 -13.51 4.06
N PHE A 27 22.71 -14.06 2.86
CA PHE A 27 23.57 -13.76 1.71
C PHE A 27 23.43 -12.30 1.25
N ILE A 28 22.21 -11.72 1.33
CA ILE A 28 21.98 -10.30 0.99
C ILE A 28 22.71 -9.42 2.00
N ARG A 29 22.61 -9.76 3.29
CA ARG A 29 23.30 -9.03 4.36
C ARG A 29 24.83 -9.09 4.22
N LEU A 30 25.38 -10.17 3.65
CA LEU A 30 26.83 -10.30 3.43
C LEU A 30 27.33 -9.41 2.30
N LEU A 31 26.52 -9.21 1.26
CA LEU A 31 26.87 -8.42 0.08
C LEU A 31 26.56 -6.92 0.24
N ALA A 32 25.56 -6.57 1.05
CA ALA A 32 25.08 -5.21 1.22
C ALA A 32 25.97 -4.39 2.19
N PRO A 33 26.39 -3.16 1.84
CA PRO A 33 27.12 -2.27 2.75
C PRO A 33 26.36 -1.96 4.05
N LYS A 34 27.06 -1.69 5.15
CA LYS A 34 26.41 -1.33 6.42
C LYS A 34 25.56 -0.07 6.26
N GLY A 35 24.26 -0.17 6.54
CA GLY A 35 23.29 0.93 6.41
C GLY A 35 22.56 1.00 5.07
N SER A 36 22.85 0.11 4.11
CA SER A 36 22.23 0.10 2.78
C SER A 36 20.88 -0.65 2.70
N LEU A 37 20.39 -1.18 3.82
CA LEU A 37 19.18 -2.02 3.87
C LEU A 37 18.02 -1.26 4.51
N GLU A 38 17.72 -0.09 3.96
CA GLU A 38 16.62 0.77 4.40
C GLU A 38 15.57 0.91 3.30
N VAL A 39 14.31 0.73 3.68
CA VAL A 39 13.17 0.98 2.80
C VAL A 39 12.38 2.15 3.35
N HIS A 40 12.18 3.15 2.50
CA HIS A 40 11.45 4.35 2.83
C HIS A 40 10.03 4.19 2.29
N GLU A 41 9.05 4.19 3.20
CA GLU A 41 7.63 4.19 2.86
C GLU A 41 7.04 5.54 3.21
N GLU A 42 6.42 6.16 2.21
CA GLU A 42 5.57 7.31 2.38
C GLU A 42 4.13 6.93 2.03
N ALA A 43 3.19 7.20 2.92
CA ALA A 43 1.78 6.86 2.71
C ALA A 43 0.88 8.06 3.01
N TRP A 44 -0.10 8.27 2.13
CA TRP A 44 -1.17 9.24 2.32
C TRP A 44 -2.50 8.51 2.39
N ASN A 45 -3.18 8.63 3.53
CA ASN A 45 -4.51 8.09 3.75
C ASN A 45 -5.54 9.23 3.80
N ALA A 46 -6.48 9.23 2.86
CA ALA A 46 -7.52 10.24 2.71
C ALA A 46 -8.93 9.68 2.96
N TYR A 47 -9.12 8.89 4.02
CA TYR A 47 -10.44 8.38 4.39
C TYR A 47 -11.45 9.53 4.66
N PRO A 48 -12.74 9.43 4.24
CA PRO A 48 -13.39 8.34 3.49
C PRO A 48 -13.38 8.52 1.96
N TYR A 49 -12.63 9.48 1.42
CA TYR A 49 -12.72 9.88 0.02
C TYR A 49 -11.55 9.34 -0.81
N CYS A 50 -11.84 8.47 -1.77
CA CYS A 50 -10.91 8.12 -2.83
C CYS A 50 -10.89 9.20 -3.91
N ARG A 51 -9.76 9.90 -4.10
CA ARG A 51 -9.41 10.46 -5.40
C ARG A 51 -8.06 9.90 -5.82
N THR A 52 -8.00 9.25 -6.97
CA THR A 52 -6.74 8.93 -7.64
C THR A 52 -6.15 10.21 -8.17
N VAL A 53 -5.42 10.92 -7.32
CA VAL A 53 -4.57 12.01 -7.79
C VAL A 53 -3.23 11.34 -8.12
N LEU A 54 -2.87 11.27 -9.40
CA LEU A 54 -1.57 10.73 -9.83
C LEU A 54 -0.38 11.54 -9.25
N THR A 55 -0.65 12.65 -8.56
CA THR A 55 0.32 13.55 -7.93
C THR A 55 0.38 13.45 -6.41
N VAL A 56 -0.22 12.42 -5.77
CA VAL A 56 -0.24 12.28 -4.29
C VAL A 56 1.16 12.45 -3.65
N HIS A 57 2.22 12.05 -4.36
CA HIS A 57 3.59 12.09 -3.87
C HIS A 57 4.46 13.20 -4.49
N GLU A 58 3.87 14.11 -5.29
CA GLU A 58 4.56 15.19 -6.00
C GLU A 58 5.90 14.76 -6.68
N LEU A 59 5.94 13.52 -7.20
CA LEU A 59 7.12 12.94 -7.82
C LEU A 59 7.53 13.73 -9.07
N SER A 60 8.84 13.92 -9.29
CA SER A 60 9.35 14.49 -10.53
C SER A 60 8.91 13.65 -11.74
N PRO A 61 8.78 14.25 -12.95
CA PRO A 61 8.41 13.51 -14.16
C PRO A 61 9.30 12.28 -14.42
N GLU A 62 10.59 12.39 -14.11
CA GLU A 62 11.56 11.30 -14.23
C GLU A 62 11.27 10.14 -13.27
N LYS A 63 11.03 10.44 -11.98
CA LYS A 63 10.66 9.42 -10.99
C LYS A 63 9.30 8.80 -11.29
N LEU A 64 8.35 9.59 -11.76
CA LEU A 64 7.05 9.09 -12.22
C LEU A 64 7.21 8.11 -13.38
N LYS A 65 8.06 8.40 -14.37
CA LYS A 65 8.28 7.52 -15.52
C LYS A 65 8.88 6.17 -15.12
N ASN A 66 9.75 6.16 -14.11
CA ASN A 66 10.44 4.95 -13.66
C ASN A 66 9.64 4.13 -12.62
N ARG A 67 8.46 4.59 -12.20
CA ARG A 67 7.67 3.89 -11.19
C ARG A 67 6.94 2.68 -11.78
N GLU A 68 6.81 1.64 -10.97
CA GLU A 68 5.85 0.57 -11.19
C GLU A 68 4.62 0.80 -10.32
N VAL A 69 3.42 0.60 -10.87
CA VAL A 69 2.17 0.71 -10.10
C VAL A 69 1.58 -0.68 -9.89
N VAL A 70 1.66 -1.15 -8.65
CA VAL A 70 1.10 -2.44 -8.24
C VAL A 70 -0.26 -2.20 -7.56
N HIS A 71 -1.31 -2.84 -8.09
CA HIS A 71 -2.63 -2.84 -7.46
C HIS A 71 -2.77 -4.09 -6.60
N ILE A 72 -3.00 -3.92 -5.31
CA ILE A 72 -3.20 -5.02 -4.37
C ILE A 72 -4.68 -5.34 -4.27
N ASP A 73 -5.06 -6.59 -4.51
CA ASP A 73 -6.39 -7.14 -4.25
C ASP A 73 -6.37 -8.06 -3.03
N ILE A 74 -6.80 -7.52 -1.89
CA ILE A 74 -6.83 -8.25 -0.62
C ILE A 74 -7.71 -9.51 -0.64
N ALA A 75 -8.64 -9.65 -1.60
CA ALA A 75 -9.52 -10.81 -1.71
C ALA A 75 -8.99 -11.87 -2.68
N ASN A 76 -8.31 -11.45 -3.75
CA ASN A 76 -8.04 -12.32 -4.90
C ASN A 76 -6.54 -12.50 -5.22
N ASP A 77 -5.66 -11.67 -4.65
CA ASP A 77 -4.21 -11.84 -4.88
C ASP A 77 -3.75 -13.20 -4.33
N PRO A 78 -2.88 -13.92 -5.06
CA PRO A 78 -2.41 -15.23 -4.63
C PRO A 78 -1.54 -15.10 -3.37
N LEU A 79 -1.78 -15.99 -2.40
CA LEU A 79 -0.98 -16.10 -1.18
C LEU A 79 -0.26 -17.44 -1.15
N SER A 80 0.94 -17.46 -0.57
CA SER A 80 1.63 -18.71 -0.27
C SER A 80 0.87 -19.46 0.82
N SER A 81 1.01 -20.79 0.86
CA SER A 81 0.42 -21.60 1.94
C SER A 81 0.97 -21.27 3.33
N ALA A 82 2.20 -20.72 3.40
CA ALA A 82 2.82 -20.31 4.66
C ALA A 82 2.23 -18.99 5.20
N ASP A 83 1.77 -18.10 4.32
CA ASP A 83 1.18 -16.82 4.69
C ASP A 83 -0.35 -16.89 4.86
N TYR A 84 -1.00 -17.89 4.24
CA TYR A 84 -2.45 -18.03 4.30
C TYR A 84 -2.94 -18.44 5.69
N LYS A 85 -3.90 -17.67 6.21
CA LYS A 85 -4.58 -17.89 7.49
C LYS A 85 -6.08 -17.72 7.31
N PRO A 86 -6.91 -18.77 7.49
CA PRO A 86 -8.35 -18.69 7.30
C PRO A 86 -9.03 -17.59 8.12
N GLU A 87 -8.51 -17.31 9.31
CA GLU A 87 -9.04 -16.31 10.24
C GLU A 87 -8.82 -14.86 9.78
N THR A 88 -7.86 -14.62 8.89
CA THR A 88 -7.60 -13.30 8.29
C THR A 88 -8.03 -13.20 6.83
N ASP A 89 -8.78 -14.20 6.33
CA ASP A 89 -9.23 -14.25 4.94
C ASP A 89 -10.48 -13.37 4.73
N PRO A 90 -10.38 -12.26 3.97
CA PRO A 90 -11.49 -11.34 3.77
C PRO A 90 -12.60 -11.93 2.87
N THR A 91 -12.33 -13.00 2.13
CA THR A 91 -13.34 -13.73 1.34
C THR A 91 -14.23 -14.62 2.20
N LYS A 92 -13.82 -14.87 3.45
CA LYS A 92 -14.57 -15.68 4.43
C LYS A 92 -15.11 -14.84 5.59
N PHE A 93 -14.49 -13.71 5.86
CA PHE A 93 -14.86 -12.85 6.98
C PHE A 93 -16.12 -12.02 6.71
N LYS A 94 -17.06 -12.01 7.67
CA LYS A 94 -18.19 -11.08 7.71
C LYS A 94 -18.26 -10.38 9.07
N SER A 95 -18.27 -9.06 9.05
CA SER A 95 -18.37 -8.26 10.28
C SER A 95 -19.76 -8.40 10.91
N THR A 96 -19.82 -8.85 12.16
CA THR A 96 -21.08 -8.91 12.93
C THR A 96 -21.64 -7.53 13.27
N LYS A 97 -20.76 -6.53 13.43
CA LYS A 97 -21.15 -5.16 13.80
C LYS A 97 -21.65 -4.33 12.61
N THR A 98 -21.04 -4.49 11.45
CA THR A 98 -21.31 -3.63 10.28
C THR A 98 -21.96 -4.36 9.11
N GLY A 99 -21.99 -5.69 9.14
CA GLY A 99 -22.48 -6.52 8.03
C GLY A 99 -21.56 -6.57 6.81
N ARG A 100 -20.43 -5.84 6.80
CA ARG A 100 -19.47 -5.82 5.68
C ARG A 100 -18.82 -7.18 5.47
N GLY A 101 -18.54 -7.48 4.21
CA GLY A 101 -18.00 -8.77 3.77
C GLY A 101 -19.08 -9.87 3.71
N PRO A 102 -18.70 -11.07 3.25
CA PRO A 102 -17.39 -11.41 2.69
C PRO A 102 -17.12 -10.71 1.36
N LEU A 103 -15.83 -10.50 1.04
CA LEU A 103 -15.40 -9.93 -0.23
C LEU A 103 -15.24 -11.05 -1.26
N VAL A 104 -16.23 -11.23 -2.13
CA VAL A 104 -16.29 -12.37 -3.06
C VAL A 104 -16.34 -11.90 -4.50
N GLY A 105 -15.62 -12.60 -5.37
CA GLY A 105 -15.62 -12.36 -6.81
C GLY A 105 -14.64 -11.28 -7.28
N PRO A 106 -14.44 -11.17 -8.60
CA PRO A 106 -13.43 -10.27 -9.17
C PRO A 106 -13.81 -8.78 -9.07
N THR A 107 -15.09 -8.47 -8.85
CA THR A 107 -15.64 -7.11 -8.87
C THR A 107 -16.07 -6.60 -7.51
N TRP A 108 -15.71 -7.27 -6.40
CA TRP A 108 -16.15 -6.92 -5.05
C TRP A 108 -15.97 -5.43 -4.71
N LYS A 109 -14.91 -4.81 -5.26
CA LYS A 109 -14.54 -3.39 -5.07
C LYS A 109 -15.64 -2.41 -5.53
N ASN A 110 -16.51 -2.81 -6.46
CA ASN A 110 -17.56 -1.97 -7.01
C ASN A 110 -18.78 -1.86 -6.07
N ASP A 111 -19.07 -2.95 -5.36
CA ASP A 111 -20.32 -3.12 -4.60
C ASP A 111 -20.16 -2.80 -3.11
N VAL A 112 -18.92 -2.70 -2.62
CA VAL A 112 -18.66 -2.32 -1.22
C VAL A 112 -18.77 -0.81 -1.01
N LYS A 113 -19.33 -0.40 0.13
CA LYS A 113 -19.33 0.98 0.62
C LYS A 113 -19.16 1.02 2.14
N PRO A 114 -18.47 2.03 2.70
CA PRO A 114 -17.61 3.00 2.02
C PRO A 114 -16.33 2.32 1.47
N VAL A 115 -15.69 2.97 0.51
CA VAL A 115 -14.40 2.54 -0.07
C VAL A 115 -13.37 3.62 0.17
N MET A 116 -12.14 3.20 0.45
CA MET A 116 -10.97 4.08 0.54
C MET A 116 -9.82 3.49 -0.27
N THR A 117 -8.85 4.33 -0.66
CA THR A 117 -7.62 3.92 -1.33
C THR A 117 -6.44 4.50 -0.56
N CYS A 118 -5.42 3.67 -0.31
CA CYS A 118 -4.17 4.09 0.27
C CYS A 118 -3.10 4.02 -0.81
N TYR A 119 -2.44 5.15 -1.08
CA TYR A 119 -1.26 5.19 -1.94
C TYR A 119 -0.03 5.08 -1.04
N LYS A 120 0.76 4.03 -1.26
CA LYS A 120 2.06 3.84 -0.61
C LYS A 120 3.13 3.94 -1.67
N LEU A 121 3.97 4.96 -1.54
CA LEU A 121 5.20 5.06 -2.31
C LEU A 121 6.30 4.38 -1.52
N VAL A 122 6.90 3.36 -2.13
CA VAL A 122 8.02 2.62 -1.55
C VAL A 122 9.25 2.90 -2.40
N THR A 123 10.31 3.38 -1.75
CA THR A 123 11.62 3.55 -2.38
C THR A 123 12.62 2.65 -1.66
N ALA A 124 13.34 1.84 -2.42
CA ALA A 124 14.42 1.00 -1.93
C ALA A 124 15.73 1.46 -2.57
N GLU A 125 16.70 1.86 -1.75
CA GLU A 125 18.02 2.28 -2.19
C GLU A 125 19.06 1.33 -1.57
N PHE A 126 19.86 0.67 -2.40
CA PHE A 126 21.02 -0.11 -1.97
C PHE A 126 22.26 0.69 -2.37
N LYS A 127 22.86 1.39 -1.40
CA LYS A 127 24.12 2.15 -1.58
C LYS A 127 25.32 1.28 -1.27
#